data_AF-A0A6V7VMX9-F1
#
_entry.id   AF-A0A6V7VMX9-F1
#
_cell.length_a   1.000
_cell.length_b   1.000
_cell.length_c   1.000
_cell.angle_alpha   90.00
_cell.angle_beta   90.00
_cell.angle_gamma   90.00
#
_symmetry.space_group_name_H-M   'P 1'
#
loop_
_entity.id
_entity.type
_entity.pdbx_description
1 polymer ?
#
loop_
_entity_poly.entity_id
_entity_poly.type
_entity_poly.pdbx_seq_one_letter_code
_entity_poly.pdbx_strand_id
1 'polypeptide(L)'
;MAAVAQMPPSAQSQAQKKPKTFQAYLPSGARTYSCAHCRANLADHNELISKSFQGSQGKAYLFNSVVNIVCGTAEERVLLTGLHAVADIQCECCKTTLGWKYEHAYESSQKYKEGKYIIELIHMVKDNGWAQPWGERRKRNGSLT
;
A
#
# COMPACT_ATOMS: atom_id res chain seq x y z
N MET A 1 62.22 -22.37 4.76
CA MET A 1 60.78 -22.53 5.05
C MET A 1 60.32 -21.36 5.89
N ALA A 2 59.13 -20.82 5.60
CA ALA A 2 58.45 -19.68 6.25
C ALA A 2 59.06 -18.27 5.96
N ALA A 3 58.31 -17.20 5.72
CA ALA A 3 56.87 -16.97 5.71
C ALA A 3 56.54 -15.86 4.70
N VAL A 4 55.49 -16.06 3.89
CA VAL A 4 54.91 -15.05 3.00
C VAL A 4 53.99 -14.16 3.85
N ALA A 5 54.30 -12.88 3.96
CA ALA A 5 53.46 -11.92 4.67
C ALA A 5 52.18 -11.66 3.85
N GLN A 6 51.04 -12.15 4.35
CA GLN A 6 49.72 -11.88 3.77
C GLN A 6 49.17 -10.56 4.31
N MET A 7 48.77 -9.67 3.40
CA MET A 7 48.04 -8.44 3.72
C MET A 7 46.58 -8.77 4.07
N PRO A 8 45.95 -8.10 5.05
CA PRO A 8 44.53 -8.31 5.36
C PRO A 8 43.62 -7.72 4.28
N PRO A 9 42.49 -8.37 3.94
CA PRO A 9 41.52 -7.82 3.02
C PRO A 9 40.77 -6.64 3.67
N SER A 10 40.62 -5.59 2.87
CA SER A 10 39.91 -4.34 3.10
C SER A 10 38.60 -4.52 3.87
N ALA A 11 38.51 -3.86 5.03
CA ALA A 11 37.29 -3.66 5.79
C ALA A 11 36.27 -2.91 4.93
N GLN A 12 35.29 -3.65 4.40
CA GLN A 12 34.17 -3.08 3.69
C GLN A 12 33.29 -2.35 4.72
N SER A 13 33.42 -1.02 4.73
CA SER A 13 32.52 -0.10 5.41
C SER A 13 31.08 -0.38 4.97
N GLN A 14 30.31 -1.05 5.83
CA GLN A 14 28.88 -1.23 5.63
C GLN A 14 28.23 0.15 5.66
N ALA A 15 27.86 0.66 4.48
CA ALA A 15 27.06 1.88 4.34
C ALA A 15 25.70 1.65 5.00
N GLN A 16 25.59 2.10 6.24
CA GLN A 16 24.40 2.03 7.06
C GLN A 16 23.29 2.82 6.34
N LYS A 17 22.36 2.09 5.71
CA LYS A 17 21.19 2.70 5.05
C LYS A 17 20.35 3.35 6.14
N LYS A 18 20.48 4.67 6.28
CA LYS A 18 19.63 5.50 7.15
C LYS A 18 18.17 5.08 6.92
N PRO A 19 17.36 4.80 7.96
CA PRO A 19 15.94 4.58 7.76
C PRO A 19 15.37 5.84 7.12
N LYS A 20 14.94 5.72 5.87
CA LYS A 20 14.34 6.83 5.13
C LYS A 20 13.04 7.19 5.87
N THR A 21 13.02 8.34 6.52
CA THR A 21 11.82 8.95 7.09
C THR A 21 10.90 9.39 5.95
N PHE A 22 10.18 8.46 5.36
CA PHE A 22 9.03 8.76 4.51
C PHE A 22 7.81 8.14 5.17
N GLN A 23 7.29 8.87 6.17
CA GLN A 23 5.95 8.66 6.69
C GLN A 23 5.16 9.89 6.26
N ALA A 24 4.46 9.78 5.13
CA ALA A 24 3.35 10.68 4.88
C ALA A 24 2.32 10.42 6.00
N TYR A 25 2.26 11.32 6.97
CA TYR A 25 1.27 11.26 8.04
C TYR A 25 -0.04 11.78 7.47
N LEU A 26 -1.01 10.87 7.31
CA LEU A 26 -2.38 11.25 7.00
C LEU A 26 -3.01 11.90 8.25
N PRO A 27 -3.86 12.95 8.10
CA PRO A 27 -4.40 13.69 9.22
C PRO A 27 -5.16 12.79 10.21
N SER A 28 -4.87 12.96 11.49
CA SER A 28 -5.50 12.25 12.61
C SER A 28 -6.99 12.56 12.66
N GLY A 29 -7.84 11.54 12.46
CA GLY A 29 -9.31 11.66 12.46
C GLY A 29 -9.98 11.22 11.15
N ALA A 30 -9.20 11.04 10.08
CA ALA A 30 -9.68 10.42 8.85
C ALA A 30 -9.62 8.88 8.96
N ARG A 31 -10.55 8.18 8.29
CA ARG A 31 -10.47 6.73 8.16
C ARG A 31 -9.30 6.43 7.24
N THR A 32 -8.33 5.67 7.72
CA THR A 32 -7.11 5.36 6.97
C THR A 32 -6.93 3.87 6.83
N TYR A 33 -6.15 3.50 5.84
CA TYR A 33 -5.76 2.12 5.56
C TYR A 33 -4.26 1.99 5.74
N SER A 34 -3.85 0.99 6.50
CA SER A 34 -2.44 0.76 6.85
C SER A 34 -2.05 -0.70 6.60
N CYS A 35 -0.77 -0.97 6.40
CA CYS A 35 -0.26 -2.33 6.22
C CYS A 35 -0.52 -3.17 7.48
N ALA A 36 -1.00 -4.41 7.31
CA ALA A 36 -1.27 -5.30 8.43
C ALA A 36 -0.02 -5.69 9.23
N HIS A 37 1.15 -5.78 8.57
CA HIS A 37 2.39 -6.26 9.19
C HIS A 37 3.17 -5.16 9.93
N CYS A 38 3.34 -3.99 9.32
CA CYS A 38 4.19 -2.92 9.87
C CYS A 38 3.42 -1.64 10.23
N ARG A 39 2.10 -1.60 10.00
CA ARG A 39 1.23 -0.44 10.26
C ARG A 39 1.61 0.83 9.48
N ALA A 40 2.45 0.74 8.46
CA ALA A 40 2.70 1.85 7.54
C ALA A 40 1.39 2.28 6.86
N ASN A 41 1.11 3.58 6.81
CA ASN A 41 -0.07 4.11 6.12
C ASN A 41 0.03 3.80 4.62
N LEU A 42 -1.07 3.34 4.03
CA LEU A 42 -1.14 2.98 2.62
C LEU A 42 -2.05 3.93 1.86
N ALA A 43 -3.24 4.21 2.38
CA ALA A 43 -4.19 5.08 1.69
C ALA A 43 -5.16 5.75 2.66
N ASP A 44 -5.73 6.87 2.23
CA ASP A 44 -6.86 7.51 2.89
C ASP A 44 -8.19 6.93 2.39
N HIS A 45 -9.26 7.07 3.18
CA HIS A 45 -10.59 6.64 2.75
C HIS A 45 -11.17 7.46 1.61
N ASN A 46 -10.78 8.72 1.45
CA ASN A 46 -11.21 9.55 0.31
C ASN A 46 -10.63 9.06 -1.02
N GLU A 47 -9.50 8.35 -1.00
CA GLU A 47 -8.89 7.74 -2.19
C GLU A 47 -9.55 6.41 -2.57
N LEU A 48 -10.48 5.88 -1.78
CA LEU A 48 -11.16 4.62 -2.07
C LEU A 48 -12.19 4.80 -3.20
N ILE A 49 -11.98 4.10 -4.31
CA ILE A 49 -12.89 4.12 -5.47
C ILE A 49 -13.98 3.06 -5.32
N SER A 50 -13.60 1.80 -5.01
CA SER A 50 -14.56 0.70 -4.98
C SER A 50 -14.12 -0.44 -4.06
N LYS A 51 -15.12 -1.08 -3.44
CA LYS A 51 -14.96 -2.24 -2.55
C LYS A 51 -15.32 -3.57 -3.21
N SER A 52 -15.75 -3.53 -4.47
CA SER A 52 -16.30 -4.68 -5.20
C SER A 52 -15.24 -5.41 -6.03
N PHE A 53 -13.98 -5.38 -5.57
CA PHE A 53 -12.88 -6.05 -6.24
C PHE A 53 -12.45 -7.29 -5.47
N GLN A 54 -11.80 -8.22 -6.17
CA GLN A 54 -11.28 -9.46 -5.62
C GLN A 54 -9.88 -9.68 -6.16
N GLY A 55 -9.00 -10.17 -5.30
CA GLY A 55 -7.69 -10.68 -5.67
C GLY A 55 -7.58 -12.17 -5.40
N SER A 56 -6.37 -12.68 -5.62
CA SER A 56 -6.07 -14.11 -5.47
C SER A 56 -6.31 -14.62 -4.05
N GLN A 57 -6.17 -13.76 -3.05
CA GLN A 57 -6.29 -14.10 -1.64
C GLN A 57 -7.60 -13.60 -1.00
N GLY A 58 -8.57 -13.14 -1.81
CA GLY A 58 -9.91 -12.81 -1.35
C GLY A 58 -10.38 -11.41 -1.77
N LYS A 59 -11.07 -10.71 -0.85
CA LYS A 59 -11.60 -9.37 -1.14
C LYS A 59 -10.48 -8.34 -1.25
N ALA A 60 -10.61 -7.43 -2.21
CA ALA A 60 -9.65 -6.36 -2.45
C ALA A 60 -10.36 -5.04 -2.74
N TYR A 61 -9.69 -3.92 -2.46
CA TYR A 61 -10.23 -2.58 -2.66
C TYR A 61 -9.42 -1.82 -3.71
N LEU A 62 -10.12 -1.06 -4.54
CA LEU A 62 -9.53 -0.21 -5.57
C LEU A 62 -9.36 1.22 -5.02
N PHE A 63 -8.15 1.74 -5.13
CA PHE A 63 -7.77 3.08 -4.68
C PHE A 63 -7.26 3.93 -5.84
N ASN A 64 -7.47 5.24 -5.71
CA ASN A 64 -6.98 6.24 -6.62
C ASN A 64 -5.47 6.53 -6.41
N SER A 65 -5.04 6.64 -5.15
CA SER A 65 -3.65 6.86 -4.77
C SER A 65 -3.27 6.01 -3.55
N VAL A 66 -2.02 5.55 -3.53
CA VAL A 66 -1.43 4.74 -2.45
C VAL A 66 -0.02 5.23 -2.17
N VAL A 67 0.34 5.35 -0.90
CA VAL A 67 1.64 5.82 -0.40
C VAL A 67 2.43 4.70 0.30
N ASN A 68 3.73 4.90 0.50
CA ASN A 68 4.63 3.97 1.19
C ASN A 68 4.65 2.56 0.54
N ILE A 69 4.60 2.54 -0.79
CA ILE A 69 4.68 1.34 -1.60
C ILE A 69 5.84 1.41 -2.60
N VAL A 70 6.32 0.24 -2.98
CA VAL A 70 7.25 0.03 -4.09
C VAL A 70 6.50 -0.71 -5.19
N CYS A 71 6.50 -0.14 -6.40
CA CYS A 71 5.98 -0.81 -7.58
C CYS A 71 7.08 -1.70 -8.19
N GLY A 72 6.72 -2.94 -8.50
CA GLY A 72 7.55 -3.86 -9.27
C GLY A 72 7.51 -3.56 -10.77
N THR A 73 8.05 -4.49 -11.55
CA THR A 73 7.97 -4.45 -13.01
C THR A 73 6.54 -4.69 -13.49
N ALA A 74 6.13 -3.97 -14.54
CA ALA A 74 4.85 -4.20 -15.17
C ALA A 74 4.89 -5.53 -15.94
N GLU A 75 3.92 -6.39 -15.69
CA GLU A 75 3.75 -7.69 -16.32
C GLU A 75 2.33 -7.82 -16.88
N GLU A 76 2.22 -8.45 -18.05
CA GLU A 76 0.91 -8.71 -18.66
C GLU A 76 0.27 -9.93 -18.03
N ARG A 77 -0.96 -9.77 -17.54
CA ARG A 77 -1.74 -10.82 -16.90
C ARG A 77 -3.19 -10.79 -17.37
N VAL A 78 -3.74 -11.98 -17.62
CA VAL A 78 -5.16 -12.14 -17.91
C VAL A 78 -5.92 -12.17 -16.59
N LEU A 79 -6.76 -11.16 -16.38
CA LEU A 79 -7.65 -11.06 -15.22
C LEU A 79 -9.09 -11.36 -15.66
N LEU A 80 -10.01 -11.41 -14.69
CA LEU A 80 -11.43 -11.66 -14.96
C LEU A 80 -12.03 -10.73 -16.04
N THR A 81 -11.55 -9.48 -16.10
CA THR A 81 -12.02 -8.46 -17.03
C THR A 81 -11.16 -8.33 -18.29
N GLY A 82 -10.33 -9.34 -18.60
CA GLY A 82 -9.47 -9.36 -19.80
C GLY A 82 -7.99 -9.14 -19.52
N LEU A 83 -7.21 -8.91 -20.58
CA LEU A 83 -5.76 -8.69 -20.53
C LEU A 83 -5.41 -7.31 -19.96
N HIS A 84 -4.52 -7.26 -18.97
CA HIS A 84 -4.03 -6.03 -18.35
C HIS A 84 -2.52 -6.12 -18.13
N ALA A 85 -1.82 -5.00 -18.29
CA ALA A 85 -0.47 -4.85 -17.76
C ALA A 85 -0.58 -4.35 -16.32
N VAL A 86 -0.06 -5.12 -15.36
CA VAL A 86 -0.13 -4.82 -13.93
C VAL A 86 1.25 -4.90 -13.30
N ALA A 87 1.53 -4.03 -12.33
CA ALA A 87 2.76 -4.05 -11.56
C ALA A 87 2.45 -4.43 -10.11
N ASP A 88 3.13 -5.45 -9.57
CA ASP A 88 2.94 -5.82 -8.17
C ASP A 88 3.37 -4.68 -7.25
N ILE A 89 2.61 -4.45 -6.19
CA ILE A 89 2.94 -3.43 -5.18
C ILE A 89 3.31 -4.09 -3.87
N GLN A 90 4.42 -3.63 -3.30
CA GLN A 90 4.95 -4.11 -2.03
C GLN A 90 5.01 -2.97 -1.04
N CYS A 91 4.77 -3.26 0.23
CA CYS A 91 4.96 -2.28 1.28
C CYS A 91 6.44 -1.86 1.33
N GLU A 92 6.71 -0.56 1.31
CA GLU A 92 8.09 -0.08 1.33
C GLU A 92 8.80 -0.44 2.64
N CYS A 93 8.08 -0.49 3.76
CA CYS A 93 8.62 -0.74 5.09
C CYS A 93 8.92 -2.22 5.37
N CYS A 94 7.98 -3.14 5.09
CA CYS A 94 8.13 -4.57 5.42
C CYS A 94 8.28 -5.49 4.21
N LYS A 95 8.23 -4.94 2.99
CA LYS A 95 8.35 -5.68 1.71
C LYS A 95 7.26 -6.73 1.46
N THR A 96 6.22 -6.78 2.28
CA THR A 96 5.04 -7.63 2.03
C THR A 96 4.34 -7.18 0.75
N THR A 97 4.00 -8.13 -0.13
CA THR A 97 3.15 -7.88 -1.29
C THR A 97 1.73 -7.53 -0.84
N LEU A 98 1.24 -6.38 -1.26
CA LEU A 98 -0.06 -5.85 -0.84
C LEU A 98 -1.15 -6.06 -1.90
N GLY A 99 -0.75 -6.14 -3.17
CA GLY A 99 -1.64 -6.24 -4.33
C GLY A 99 -0.90 -5.80 -5.60
N TRP A 100 -1.58 -5.08 -6.50
CA TRP A 100 -1.01 -4.61 -7.77
C TRP A 100 -1.57 -3.25 -8.20
N LYS A 101 -0.83 -2.54 -9.06
CA LYS A 101 -1.26 -1.35 -9.77
C LYS A 101 -1.59 -1.72 -11.22
N TYR A 102 -2.64 -1.14 -11.78
CA TYR A 102 -2.93 -1.23 -13.21
C TYR A 102 -2.07 -0.23 -13.98
N GLU A 103 -1.15 -0.71 -14.80
CA GLU A 103 -0.33 0.13 -15.69
C GLU A 103 -1.03 0.35 -17.02
N HIS A 104 -1.64 -0.71 -17.58
CA HIS A 104 -2.38 -0.62 -18.83
C HIS A 104 -3.56 -1.58 -18.87
N ALA A 105 -4.66 -1.16 -19.47
CA ALA A 105 -5.81 -1.97 -19.80
C ALA A 105 -6.02 -1.98 -21.32
N TYR A 106 -6.11 -3.14 -21.93
CA TYR A 106 -6.22 -3.24 -23.40
C TYR A 106 -7.64 -2.97 -23.91
N GLU A 107 -8.64 -3.12 -23.05
CA GLU A 107 -10.03 -2.88 -23.38
C GLU A 107 -10.47 -1.48 -22.93
N SER A 108 -11.12 -0.72 -23.82
CA SER A 108 -11.60 0.64 -23.55
C SER A 108 -12.52 0.73 -22.33
N SER A 109 -13.33 -0.31 -22.10
CA SER A 109 -14.26 -0.41 -20.96
C SER A 109 -13.53 -0.47 -19.61
N GLN A 110 -12.26 -0.86 -19.61
CA GLN A 110 -11.43 -1.05 -18.40
C GLN A 110 -10.41 0.08 -18.18
N LYS A 111 -10.30 1.04 -19.10
CA LYS A 111 -9.34 2.16 -19.03
C LYS A 111 -9.43 2.99 -17.76
N TYR A 112 -10.60 3.06 -17.13
CA TYR A 112 -10.78 3.76 -15.85
C TYR A 112 -9.92 3.19 -14.70
N LYS A 113 -9.43 1.94 -14.83
CA LYS A 113 -8.56 1.28 -13.86
C LYS A 113 -7.10 1.70 -14.02
N GLU A 114 -6.69 2.25 -15.15
CA GLU A 114 -5.29 2.63 -15.38
C GLU A 114 -4.81 3.65 -14.35
N GLY A 115 -3.61 3.42 -13.82
CA GLY A 115 -3.03 4.20 -12.74
C GLY A 115 -3.65 3.96 -11.36
N LYS A 116 -4.66 3.09 -11.23
CA LYS A 116 -5.30 2.75 -9.96
C LYS A 116 -4.64 1.55 -9.29
N TYR A 117 -4.87 1.43 -7.99
CA TYR A 117 -4.20 0.46 -7.13
C TYR A 117 -5.21 -0.50 -6.51
N ILE A 118 -4.90 -1.79 -6.52
CA ILE A 118 -5.61 -2.81 -5.77
C ILE A 118 -4.79 -3.21 -4.56
N ILE A 119 -5.44 -3.21 -3.38
CA ILE A 119 -4.87 -3.76 -2.15
C ILE A 119 -5.82 -4.82 -1.60
N GLU A 120 -5.28 -6.00 -1.30
CA GLU A 120 -6.05 -7.09 -0.69
C GLU A 120 -6.26 -6.84 0.81
N LEU A 121 -7.47 -7.17 1.30
CA LEU A 121 -7.86 -6.88 2.68
C LEU A 121 -7.03 -7.65 3.71
N ILE A 122 -6.51 -8.81 3.35
CA ILE A 122 -5.69 -9.63 4.25
C ILE A 122 -4.37 -8.92 4.62
N HIS A 123 -3.88 -8.02 3.76
CA HIS A 123 -2.63 -7.29 3.95
C HIS A 123 -2.86 -5.86 4.45
N MET A 124 -4.11 -5.50 4.74
CA MET A 124 -4.52 -4.13 5.04
C MET A 124 -5.43 -4.05 6.29
N VAL A 125 -5.06 -3.19 7.22
CA VAL A 125 -5.88 -2.84 8.39
C VAL A 125 -6.57 -1.51 8.13
N LYS A 126 -7.86 -1.45 8.46
CA LYS A 126 -8.64 -0.21 8.40
C LYS A 126 -8.70 0.42 9.78
N ASP A 127 -8.12 1.60 9.93
CA ASP A 127 -8.36 2.44 11.09
C ASP A 127 -9.66 3.24 10.86
N ASN A 128 -10.63 3.05 11.76
CA ASN A 128 -11.93 3.67 11.64
C ASN A 128 -12.03 5.01 12.39
N GLY A 129 -10.94 5.47 13.03
CA GLY A 129 -10.92 6.73 13.79
C GLY A 129 -11.78 6.71 15.04
N TRP A 130 -12.06 5.53 15.62
CA TRP A 130 -12.89 5.39 16.83
C TRP A 130 -12.24 5.94 18.10
N ALA A 131 -10.99 6.41 18.04
CA ALA A 131 -10.34 7.18 19.10
C ALA A 131 -10.90 8.61 19.19
N GLN A 132 -12.22 8.72 19.34
CA GLN A 132 -12.81 9.84 20.05
C GLN A 132 -12.64 9.48 21.53
N PRO A 133 -12.19 10.40 22.40
CA PRO A 133 -12.33 10.20 23.84
C PRO A 133 -13.78 9.82 24.14
N TRP A 134 -13.96 8.86 25.05
CA TRP A 134 -15.26 8.48 25.57
C TRP A 134 -15.93 9.71 26.20
N GLY A 135 -16.70 10.47 25.40
CA GLY A 135 -17.24 11.76 25.83
C GLY A 135 -18.06 12.55 24.81
N GLU A 136 -17.80 12.45 23.50
CA GLU A 136 -18.55 13.23 22.50
C GLU A 136 -19.48 12.36 21.64
N ARG A 137 -20.54 11.86 22.28
CA ARG A 137 -21.72 11.39 21.57
C ARG A 137 -22.34 12.57 20.83
N ARG A 138 -22.03 12.66 19.53
CA ARG A 138 -22.80 13.37 18.48
C ARG A 138 -24.14 13.89 18.99
N LYS A 139 -24.24 15.20 19.30
CA LYS A 139 -25.53 15.90 19.25
C LYS A 139 -25.96 15.87 17.78
N ARG A 140 -26.66 14.81 17.39
CA ARG A 140 -27.52 14.84 16.21
C ARG A 140 -28.56 15.91 16.53
N ASN A 141 -28.43 17.09 15.93
CA ASN A 141 -29.48 18.08 15.90
C ASN A 141 -30.72 17.43 15.29
N GLY A 142 -31.66 17.03 16.14
CA GLY A 142 -33.06 16.98 15.76
C GLY A 142 -33.55 18.42 15.72
N SER A 143 -33.61 19.01 14.53
CA SER A 143 -34.44 20.19 14.30
C SER A 143 -35.86 19.66 14.05
N LEU A 144 -36.66 19.64 15.10
CA LEU A 144 -38.11 19.70 14.96
C LEU A 144 -38.46 21.15 14.61
N THR A 145 -39.01 21.35 13.42
CA THR A 145 -39.94 22.44 13.10
C THR A 145 -41.13 21.80 12.42
#